data_AF-A0AAV0Y366-F1
#
_entry.id   AF-A0AAV0Y366-F1
#
_cell.length_a   1.000
_cell.length_b   1.000
_cell.length_c   1.000
_cell.angle_alpha   90.00
_cell.angle_beta   90.00
_cell.angle_gamma   90.00
#
_symmetry.space_group_name_H-M   'P 1'
#
loop_
_entity.id
_entity.type
_entity.pdbx_description
1 polymer ?
#
loop_
_entity_poly.entity_id
_entity_poly.type
_entity_poly.pdbx_seq_one_letter_code
_entity_poly.pdbx_strand_id
1 'polypeptide(L)'
;MVTALSNKSSEDYKNQIKIDILDVNFTQKTVADFVNHKLINFFNILMIPTEFLKSDPEEWENMPDYQLGPSVVKSMKVVNDFAERGLALIQNYNSILTKNENEKQFLL
;
A
#
# COMPACT_ATOMS: atom_id res chain seq x y z
N MET A 1 4.33 -11.90 -12.64
CA MET A 1 4.71 -10.92 -11.61
C MET A 1 6.10 -10.35 -11.86
N VAL A 2 7.12 -11.20 -12.02
CA VAL A 2 8.51 -10.79 -12.34
C VAL A 2 8.60 -9.96 -13.62
N THR A 3 7.94 -10.39 -14.70
CA THR A 3 7.92 -9.66 -15.98
C THR A 3 7.27 -8.27 -15.86
N ALA A 4 6.29 -8.11 -14.97
CA ALA A 4 5.60 -6.83 -14.76
C ALA A 4 6.48 -5.80 -14.05
N LEU A 5 7.48 -6.22 -13.27
CA LEU A 5 8.46 -5.33 -12.63
C LEU A 5 9.39 -4.64 -13.63
N SER A 6 9.52 -5.18 -14.84
CA SER A 6 10.32 -4.57 -15.92
C SER A 6 9.54 -3.52 -16.71
N ASN A 7 8.23 -3.38 -16.48
CA ASN A 7 7.40 -2.43 -17.21
C ASN A 7 7.63 -1.00 -16.71
N LYS A 8 8.04 -0.10 -17.62
CA LYS A 8 8.10 1.34 -17.35
C LYS A 8 6.68 1.87 -17.21
N SER A 9 6.38 2.52 -16.08
CA SER A 9 5.11 3.23 -15.92
C SER A 9 5.10 4.45 -16.83
N SER A 10 3.92 4.86 -17.32
CA SER A 10 3.77 6.20 -17.91
C SER A 10 4.22 7.26 -16.90
N GLU A 11 4.74 8.38 -17.40
CA GLU A 11 5.23 9.51 -16.58
C GLU A 11 4.11 10.18 -15.75
N ASP A 12 2.85 9.76 -15.94
CA ASP A 12 1.71 10.45 -15.41
C ASP A 12 1.48 10.17 -13.92
N TYR A 13 1.25 11.27 -13.22
CA TYR A 13 1.50 11.40 -11.79
C TYR A 13 0.38 10.81 -10.95
N LYS A 14 0.70 9.74 -10.22
CA LYS A 14 0.39 9.46 -8.80
C LYS A 14 0.56 7.96 -8.58
N ASN A 15 0.97 7.54 -7.39
CA ASN A 15 0.87 6.12 -6.97
C ASN A 15 -0.61 5.70 -6.78
N GLN A 16 -1.51 6.18 -7.65
CA GLN A 16 -2.93 5.91 -7.69
C GLN A 16 -3.26 5.28 -9.03
N ILE A 17 -3.90 4.13 -8.96
CA ILE A 17 -4.51 3.48 -10.11
C ILE A 17 -5.96 3.94 -10.08
N LYS A 18 -6.37 4.78 -11.03
CA LYS A 18 -7.78 5.15 -11.19
C LYS A 18 -8.51 3.90 -11.66
N ILE A 19 -9.29 3.32 -10.76
CA ILE A 19 -10.16 2.19 -11.07
C ILE A 19 -11.54 2.78 -11.36
N ASP A 20 -12.01 2.60 -12.58
CA ASP A 20 -13.43 2.76 -12.86
C ASP A 20 -14.13 1.48 -12.39
N ILE A 21 -15.00 1.62 -11.40
CA ILE A 21 -15.73 0.50 -10.78
C ILE A 21 -16.69 -0.14 -11.82
N LEU A 22 -17.04 0.58 -12.88
CA LEU A 22 -17.88 0.12 -13.98
C LEU A 22 -17.09 -0.52 -15.12
N ASP A 23 -15.75 -0.49 -15.06
CA ASP A 23 -14.91 -1.18 -16.06
C ASP A 23 -15.06 -2.70 -15.88
N VAL A 24 -15.75 -3.31 -16.84
CA VAL A 24 -16.00 -4.76 -16.90
C VAL A 24 -14.68 -5.55 -16.91
N ASN A 25 -13.57 -4.93 -17.30
CA ASN A 25 -12.26 -5.56 -17.30
C ASN A 25 -11.57 -5.55 -15.92
N PHE A 26 -12.07 -4.78 -14.94
CA PHE A 26 -11.47 -4.75 -13.60
C PHE A 26 -11.55 -6.11 -12.92
N THR A 27 -12.66 -6.83 -13.06
CA THR A 27 -12.84 -8.18 -12.51
C THR A 27 -11.91 -9.22 -13.14
N GLN A 28 -11.31 -8.90 -14.30
CA GLN A 28 -10.34 -9.74 -14.99
C GLN A 28 -8.90 -9.42 -14.62
N LYS A 29 -8.65 -8.32 -13.91
CA LYS A 29 -7.30 -7.93 -13.47
C LYS A 29 -6.85 -8.81 -12.30
N THR A 30 -5.58 -9.18 -12.36
CA THR A 30 -4.85 -9.89 -11.31
C THR A 30 -3.91 -8.95 -10.58
N VAL A 31 -3.33 -9.40 -9.47
CA VAL A 31 -2.31 -8.61 -8.74
C VAL A 31 -1.15 -8.22 -9.66
N ALA A 32 -0.79 -9.07 -10.63
CA ALA A 32 0.30 -8.79 -11.56
C ALA A 32 0.06 -7.55 -12.44
N ASP A 33 -1.21 -7.22 -12.73
CA ASP A 33 -1.58 -6.04 -13.52
C ASP A 33 -1.36 -4.72 -12.78
N PHE A 34 -1.19 -4.79 -11.46
CA PHE A 34 -0.90 -3.64 -10.60
C PHE A 34 0.60 -3.58 -10.21
N VAL A 35 1.41 -4.50 -10.72
CA VAL A 35 2.86 -4.53 -10.49
C VAL A 35 3.58 -3.73 -11.58
N ASN A 36 4.51 -2.87 -11.16
CA ASN A 36 5.38 -2.07 -12.04
C ASN A 36 6.75 -1.88 -11.39
N HIS A 37 7.71 -1.33 -12.15
CA HIS A 37 9.08 -1.14 -11.68
C HIS A 37 9.22 -0.28 -10.40
N LYS A 38 8.26 0.60 -10.06
CA LYS A 38 8.31 1.38 -8.82
C LYS A 38 8.16 0.51 -7.57
N LEU A 39 7.56 -0.68 -7.67
CA LEU A 39 7.52 -1.63 -6.57
C LEU A 39 8.92 -2.16 -6.20
N ILE A 40 9.92 -2.05 -7.09
CA ILE A 40 11.31 -2.33 -6.72
C ILE A 40 11.79 -1.40 -5.59
N ASN A 41 11.31 -0.14 -5.55
CA ASN A 41 11.64 0.76 -4.45
C ASN A 41 11.11 0.29 -3.10
N PHE A 42 10.01 -0.45 -3.05
CA PHE A 42 9.52 -1.03 -1.80
C PHE A 42 10.58 -1.97 -1.21
N PHE A 43 11.14 -2.87 -2.02
CA PHE A 43 12.20 -3.77 -1.58
C PHE A 43 13.46 -3.00 -1.16
N ASN A 44 13.85 -1.96 -1.92
CA ASN A 44 15.01 -1.11 -1.59
C ASN A 44 14.85 -0.37 -0.25
N ILE A 45 13.71 0.27 -0.01
CA ILE A 45 13.43 1.02 1.23
C ILE A 45 13.48 0.09 2.44
N LEU A 46 12.99 -1.14 2.27
CA LEU A 46 12.92 -2.13 3.33
C LEU A 46 14.18 -3.00 3.43
N MET A 47 15.17 -2.75 2.58
CA MET A 47 16.42 -3.51 2.50
C MET A 47 16.17 -5.02 2.31
N ILE A 48 15.11 -5.37 1.58
CA ILE A 48 14.79 -6.76 1.22
C ILE A 48 15.53 -7.09 -0.07
N PRO A 49 16.39 -8.13 -0.10
CA PRO A 49 17.09 -8.52 -1.32
C PRO A 49 16.09 -9.01 -2.38
N THR A 50 16.39 -8.76 -3.65
CA THR A 50 15.49 -8.98 -4.78
C THR A 50 15.96 -10.09 -5.72
N GLU A 51 17.00 -10.85 -5.35
CA GLU A 51 17.59 -11.88 -6.20
C GLU A 51 16.62 -13.03 -6.49
N PHE A 52 15.77 -13.39 -5.52
CA PHE A 52 14.69 -14.37 -5.71
C PHE A 52 13.74 -14.02 -6.85
N LEU A 53 13.58 -12.73 -7.20
CA LEU A 53 12.74 -12.33 -8.33
C LEU A 53 13.27 -12.82 -9.68
N LYS A 54 14.52 -13.28 -9.76
CA LYS A 54 15.10 -13.87 -10.99
C LYS A 54 14.81 -15.37 -11.12
N SER A 55 14.37 -16.02 -10.04
CA SER A 55 14.06 -17.45 -9.99
C SER A 55 12.56 -17.70 -10.18
N ASP A 56 12.20 -18.95 -10.46
CA ASP A 56 10.80 -19.35 -10.58
C ASP A 56 10.06 -19.16 -9.25
N PRO A 57 8.84 -18.59 -9.23
CA PRO A 57 8.03 -18.46 -8.02
C PRO A 57 7.85 -19.74 -7.20
N GLU A 58 7.88 -20.91 -7.84
CA GLU A 58 7.81 -22.21 -7.15
C GLU A 58 9.02 -22.47 -6.25
N GLU A 59 10.16 -21.84 -6.53
CA GLU A 59 11.41 -22.02 -5.78
C GLU A 59 11.54 -21.03 -4.61
N TRP A 60 10.76 -19.94 -4.60
CA TRP A 60 10.95 -18.81 -3.69
C TRP A 60 10.90 -19.19 -2.22
N GLU A 61 10.00 -20.10 -1.82
CA GLU A 61 9.86 -20.49 -0.41
C GLU A 61 11.14 -21.08 0.17
N ASN A 62 12.01 -21.64 -0.67
CA ASN A 62 13.29 -22.23 -0.27
C ASN A 62 14.45 -21.22 -0.30
N MET A 63 14.23 -20.01 -0.82
CA MET A 63 15.28 -19.01 -0.98
C MET A 63 15.40 -18.13 0.29
N PRO A 64 16.59 -18.02 0.90
CA PRO A 64 16.77 -17.26 2.15
C PRO A 64 16.41 -15.77 2.05
N ASP A 65 16.65 -15.16 0.89
CA ASP A 65 16.32 -13.76 0.62
C ASP A 65 14.81 -13.52 0.51
N TYR A 66 14.07 -14.44 -0.09
CA TYR A 66 12.61 -14.42 -0.06
C TYR A 66 12.10 -14.54 1.38
N GLN A 67 12.63 -15.48 2.17
CA GLN A 67 12.20 -15.70 3.56
C GLN A 67 12.43 -14.48 4.48
N LEU A 68 13.44 -13.65 4.19
CA LEU A 68 13.70 -12.42 4.92
C LEU A 68 12.57 -11.39 4.76
N GLY A 69 12.03 -11.24 3.56
CA GLY A 69 11.01 -10.23 3.23
C GLY A 69 9.78 -10.28 4.15
N PRO A 70 9.08 -11.42 4.27
CA PRO A 70 7.96 -11.58 5.19
C PRO A 70 8.32 -11.27 6.65
N SER A 71 9.53 -11.59 7.10
CA SER A 71 9.94 -11.30 8.48
C SER A 71 10.05 -9.80 8.73
N VAL A 72 10.64 -9.05 7.80
CA VAL A 72 10.75 -7.59 7.81
C VAL A 72 9.36 -6.96 7.81
N VAL A 73 8.48 -7.37 6.87
CA VAL A 73 7.12 -6.81 6.77
C VAL A 73 6.29 -7.12 8.02
N LYS A 74 6.36 -8.33 8.58
CA LYS A 74 5.64 -8.70 9.81
C LYS A 74 6.16 -7.98 11.05
N SER A 75 7.44 -7.58 11.06
CA SER A 75 8.01 -6.80 12.17
C SER A 75 7.53 -5.34 12.19
N MET A 76 6.97 -4.85 11.08
CA MET A 76 6.48 -3.48 11.01
C MET A 76 5.23 -3.33 11.87
N LYS A 77 5.28 -2.35 12.76
CA LYS A 77 4.10 -1.91 13.48
C LYS A 77 3.14 -1.27 12.48
N VAL A 78 2.02 -1.93 12.21
CA VAL A 78 0.90 -1.31 11.48
C VAL A 78 0.22 -0.33 12.43
N VAL A 79 0.75 0.88 12.50
CA VAL A 79 0.12 2.00 13.21
C VAL A 79 -0.80 2.70 12.23
N ASN A 80 -2.09 2.74 12.55
CA ASN A 80 -3.06 3.55 11.84
C ASN A 80 -2.94 5.03 12.24
N ASP A 81 -1.70 5.53 12.31
CA ASP A 81 -1.37 6.86 12.83
C ASP A 81 -2.09 7.95 12.05
N PHE A 82 -2.26 7.76 10.73
CA PHE A 82 -3.03 8.71 9.91
C PHE A 82 -4.52 8.75 10.26
N ALA A 83 -5.18 7.62 10.51
CA ALA A 83 -6.59 7.65 10.92
C ALA A 83 -6.74 8.15 12.35
N GLU A 84 -5.84 7.75 13.27
CA GLU A 84 -5.82 8.26 14.64
C GLU A 84 -5.59 9.78 14.66
N ARG A 85 -4.66 10.28 13.85
CA ARG A 85 -4.41 11.72 13.68
C ARG A 85 -5.57 12.44 13.02
N GLY A 86 -6.23 11.82 12.04
CA GLY A 86 -7.44 12.35 11.42
C GLY A 86 -8.60 12.47 12.41
N LEU A 87 -8.84 11.43 13.21
CA LEU A 87 -9.82 11.44 14.30
C LEU A 87 -9.49 12.50 15.35
N ALA A 88 -8.24 12.57 15.80
CA ALA A 88 -7.79 13.57 16.76
C ALA A 88 -7.95 15.00 16.22
N LEU A 89 -7.69 15.23 14.94
CA LEU A 89 -7.90 16.53 14.30
C LEU A 89 -9.37 16.94 14.30
N ILE A 90 -10.27 16.02 13.90
CA ILE A 90 -11.72 16.27 13.88
C ILE A 90 -12.24 16.55 15.30
N GLN A 91 -11.83 15.74 16.28
CA GLN A 91 -12.20 15.91 17.68
C GLN A 91 -11.71 17.25 18.25
N ASN A 92 -10.46 17.61 17.99
CA ASN A 92 -9.88 18.88 18.44
C ASN A 92 -10.58 20.06 17.79
N TYR A 93 -10.84 20.02 16.49
CA TYR A 93 -11.54 21.09 15.78
C TYR A 93 -12.96 21.29 16.31
N ASN A 94 -13.73 20.20 16.48
CA ASN A 94 -15.08 20.25 17.03
C ASN A 94 -15.11 20.79 18.47
N SER A 95 -14.05 20.56 19.26
CA SER A 95 -13.92 21.11 20.62
C SER A 95 -13.71 22.63 20.66
N ILE A 96 -13.15 23.21 19.61
CA ILE A 96 -12.99 24.66 19.44
C ILE A 96 -14.29 25.28 18.92
N LEU A 97 -14.96 24.60 17.97
CA LEU A 97 -16.15 25.11 17.30
C LEU A 97 -17.33 25.29 18.27
N THR A 98 -17.60 24.27 19.10
CA THR A 98 -18.69 24.31 20.07
C THR A 98 -18.40 23.45 21.29
N LYS A 99 -18.87 23.90 22.46
CA LYS A 99 -18.84 23.11 23.71
C LYS A 99 -20.14 22.36 23.95
N ASN A 100 -21.17 22.57 23.13
CA ASN A 100 -22.46 21.91 23.23
C ASN A 100 -22.37 20.49 22.63
N GLU A 101 -22.62 19.46 23.45
CA GLU A 101 -22.54 18.07 22.99
C GLU A 101 -23.58 17.73 21.91
N ASN A 102 -24.78 18.32 21.98
CA ASN A 102 -25.81 18.08 20.96
C ASN A 102 -25.35 18.57 19.59
N GLU A 103 -24.64 19.70 19.53
CA GLU A 103 -24.08 20.24 18.28
C GLU A 103 -22.87 19.43 17.82
N LYS A 104 -22.03 18.93 18.74
CA LYS A 104 -20.92 18.02 18.39
C LYS A 104 -21.40 16.75 17.72
N GLN A 105 -22.54 16.21 18.14
CA GLN A 105 -23.10 14.98 17.57
C GLN A 105 -23.52 15.14 16.10
N PHE A 106 -23.81 16.37 15.64
CA PHE A 106 -24.10 16.65 14.23
C PHE A 106 -22.83 16.82 13.37
N LEU A 107 -21.64 16.90 13.99
CA LEU A 107 -20.36 17.16 13.32
C LEU A 107 -19.46 15.91 13.22
N LEU A 108 -19.93 14.76 13.71
CA LEU A 108 -19.26 13.46 13.70
C LEU A 108 -20.02 12.49 12.79
#